data_AF-A0A957J3M4-F1
#
_entry.id   AF-A0A957J3M4-F1
#
_cell.length_a   1.000
_cell.length_b   1.000
_cell.length_c   1.000
_cell.angle_alpha   90.00
_cell.angle_beta   90.00
_cell.angle_gamma   90.00
#
_symmetry.space_group_name_H-M   'P 1'
#
loop_
_entity.id
_entity.type
_entity.pdbx_description
1 polymer ?
#
loop_
_entity_poly.entity_id
_entity_poly.type
_entity_poly.pdbx_seq_one_letter_code
_entity_poly.pdbx_strand_id
1 'polypeptide(L)'
;PIDTRQWQHAFALVAAASDALCSVIIEVNHIPQRRVLSQPPAALELVDLTAVSNPTLAWESWLAQRQQRGLNWQHSLYDTALVQLTPAQFIWYLNLHHLIADATSIFLIYEQVTAVYEQLLQNVVPVLALPTFASYIANKQHYQASSRHSRDQQYWQQKVAAHNHANTHHPKRSQQAATHHRLTIDLGAERSQKLRALARHEAAVSLTPDASLLNIIAALVAVHQYQFNGRSQLSAVAVLHDRPTAACKQTIGPLMEMCPLLVSLPKTDNFLTLLHHVRQDVQQMLIH
;
A
#
# COMPACT_ATOMS: atom_id res chain seq x y z
N PRO A 1 -13.86 24.57 -12.20
CA PRO A 1 -13.50 23.68 -13.34
C PRO A 1 -11.98 23.46 -13.30
N ILE A 2 -11.49 22.27 -13.67
CA ILE A 2 -10.04 21.98 -13.69
C ILE A 2 -9.44 22.56 -14.97
N ASP A 3 -8.30 23.24 -14.86
CA ASP A 3 -7.44 23.55 -16.01
C ASP A 3 -6.66 22.28 -16.38
N THR A 4 -7.08 21.62 -17.46
CA THR A 4 -6.53 20.32 -17.87
C THR A 4 -5.07 20.39 -18.27
N ARG A 5 -4.61 21.53 -18.82
CA ARG A 5 -3.20 21.73 -19.20
C ARG A 5 -2.33 21.85 -17.96
N GLN A 6 -2.76 22.63 -16.98
CA GLN A 6 -2.02 22.79 -15.73
C GLN A 6 -2.03 21.49 -14.91
N TRP A 7 -3.10 20.71 -14.94
CA TRP A 7 -3.15 19.40 -14.29
C TRP A 7 -2.19 18.40 -14.92
N GLN A 8 -2.19 18.30 -16.26
CA GLN A 8 -1.26 17.46 -17.00
C GLN A 8 0.20 17.87 -16.74
N HIS A 9 0.48 19.17 -16.68
CA HIS A 9 1.79 19.71 -16.35
C HIS A 9 2.19 19.36 -14.91
N ALA A 10 1.28 19.52 -13.93
CA ALA A 10 1.54 19.19 -12.54
C ALA A 10 1.93 17.71 -12.37
N PHE A 11 1.19 16.80 -13.02
CA PHE A 11 1.55 15.38 -13.02
C PHE A 11 2.93 15.13 -13.63
N ALA A 12 3.23 15.74 -14.78
CA ALA A 12 4.52 15.58 -15.45
C ALA A 12 5.69 16.01 -14.56
N LEU A 13 5.56 17.14 -13.84
CA LEU A 13 6.58 17.60 -12.90
C LEU A 13 6.78 16.63 -11.73
N VAL A 14 5.69 16.15 -11.11
CA VAL A 14 5.77 15.19 -10.00
C VAL A 14 6.36 13.85 -10.45
N ALA A 15 5.95 13.36 -11.62
CA ALA A 15 6.49 12.13 -12.19
C ALA A 15 7.99 12.26 -12.47
N ALA A 16 8.44 13.39 -13.03
CA ALA A 16 9.84 13.65 -13.31
C ALA A 16 10.69 13.79 -12.03
N ALA A 17 10.10 14.26 -10.93
CA ALA A 17 10.75 14.39 -9.63
C ALA A 17 10.84 13.06 -8.85
N SER A 18 10.21 11.99 -9.32
CA SER A 18 10.20 10.68 -8.67
C SER A 18 10.95 9.64 -9.49
N ASP A 19 12.05 9.11 -8.93
CA ASP A 19 12.81 8.02 -9.55
C ASP A 19 11.97 6.73 -9.65
N ALA A 20 11.02 6.52 -8.75
CA ALA A 20 10.08 5.40 -8.81
C ALA A 20 9.11 5.52 -9.99
N LEU A 21 8.53 6.71 -10.22
CA LEU A 21 7.65 6.94 -11.37
C LEU A 21 8.42 6.94 -12.70
N CYS A 22 9.71 7.32 -12.69
CA CYS A 22 10.57 7.20 -13.86
C CYS A 22 11.14 5.79 -14.10
N SER A 23 10.68 4.76 -13.36
CA SER A 23 11.23 3.41 -13.46
C SER A 23 10.55 2.54 -14.53
N VAL A 24 11.35 1.73 -15.20
CA VAL A 24 10.93 0.58 -16.01
C VAL A 24 11.71 -0.67 -15.59
N ILE A 25 11.20 -1.84 -15.94
CA ILE A 25 11.89 -3.12 -15.74
C ILE A 25 12.48 -3.56 -17.07
N ILE A 26 13.79 -3.79 -17.09
CA ILE A 26 14.50 -4.40 -18.22
C ILE A 26 15.03 -5.77 -17.83
N GLU A 27 15.25 -6.63 -18.80
CA GLU A 27 15.85 -7.95 -18.58
C GLU A 27 17.29 -7.94 -19.06
N VAL A 28 18.23 -8.28 -18.17
CA VAL A 28 19.66 -8.42 -18.49
C VAL A 28 20.07 -9.83 -18.09
N ASN A 29 20.47 -10.67 -19.06
CA ASN A 29 20.80 -12.07 -18.84
C ASN A 29 19.70 -12.85 -18.08
N HIS A 30 18.44 -12.67 -18.46
CA HIS A 30 17.27 -13.28 -17.82
C HIS A 30 16.98 -12.86 -16.37
N ILE A 31 17.61 -11.78 -15.90
CA ILE A 31 17.35 -11.21 -14.58
C ILE A 31 16.63 -9.87 -14.76
N PRO A 32 15.42 -9.69 -14.17
CA PRO A 32 14.74 -8.40 -14.21
C PRO A 32 15.50 -7.37 -13.36
N GLN A 33 15.75 -6.20 -13.94
CA GLN A 33 16.44 -5.09 -13.32
C GLN A 33 15.63 -3.80 -13.47
N ARG A 34 15.65 -2.99 -12.42
CA ARG A 34 15.08 -1.65 -12.45
C ARG A 34 16.02 -0.70 -13.22
N ARG A 35 15.48 0.00 -14.21
CA ARG A 35 16.15 1.12 -14.88
C ARG A 35 15.35 2.39 -14.67
N VAL A 36 16.00 3.43 -14.16
CA VAL A 36 15.40 4.77 -14.02
C VAL A 36 15.68 5.57 -15.29
N LEU A 37 14.62 6.07 -15.92
CA LEU A 37 14.69 6.92 -17.11
C LEU A 37 14.96 8.37 -16.70
N SER A 38 15.51 9.17 -17.63
CA SER A 38 15.74 10.59 -17.42
C SER A 38 14.46 11.44 -17.50
N GLN A 39 13.36 10.86 -17.98
CA GLN A 39 12.05 11.48 -18.15
C GLN A 39 10.96 10.45 -17.85
N PRO A 40 9.75 10.88 -17.44
CA PRO A 40 8.63 9.97 -17.21
C PRO A 40 8.29 9.14 -18.47
N PRO A 41 8.03 7.83 -18.33
CA PRO A 41 7.78 6.95 -19.48
C PRO A 41 6.45 7.21 -20.20
N ALA A 42 5.46 7.80 -19.52
CA ALA A 42 4.13 8.05 -20.07
C ALA A 42 3.58 9.41 -19.60
N ALA A 43 2.89 10.10 -20.50
CA ALA A 43 2.16 11.32 -20.18
C ALA A 43 0.75 11.01 -19.65
N LEU A 44 0.18 11.94 -18.89
CA LEU A 44 -1.22 11.89 -18.49
C LEU A 44 -2.12 12.13 -19.71
N GLU A 45 -3.00 11.19 -20.03
CA GLU A 45 -3.93 11.27 -21.16
C GLU A 45 -5.15 12.15 -20.80
N LEU A 46 -5.56 13.03 -21.71
CA LEU A 46 -6.82 13.77 -21.56
C LEU A 46 -7.92 13.05 -22.32
N VAL A 47 -9.01 12.70 -21.63
CA VAL A 47 -10.17 12.01 -22.22
C VAL A 47 -11.40 12.87 -22.06
N ASP A 48 -12.04 13.24 -23.17
CA ASP A 48 -13.27 14.03 -23.18
C ASP A 48 -14.48 13.13 -23.40
N LEU A 49 -15.36 13.03 -22.39
CA LEU A 49 -16.64 12.33 -22.45
C LEU A 49 -17.84 13.29 -22.39
N THR A 50 -17.61 14.61 -22.51
CA THR A 50 -18.65 15.64 -22.34
C THR A 50 -19.70 15.63 -23.44
N ALA A 51 -19.35 15.18 -24.65
CA ALA A 51 -20.26 15.12 -25.79
C ALA A 51 -21.12 13.84 -25.82
N VAL A 52 -20.94 12.92 -24.86
CA VAL A 52 -21.67 11.65 -24.81
C VAL A 52 -23.00 11.83 -24.09
N SER A 53 -24.05 11.20 -24.61
CA SER A 53 -25.43 11.32 -24.07
C SER A 53 -25.58 10.83 -22.63
N ASN A 54 -24.75 9.87 -22.19
CA ASN A 54 -24.69 9.37 -20.82
C ASN A 54 -23.24 9.26 -20.34
N PRO A 55 -22.66 10.34 -19.78
CA PRO A 55 -21.25 10.36 -19.35
C PRO A 55 -20.92 9.32 -18.27
N THR A 56 -21.87 8.98 -17.39
CA THR A 56 -21.65 7.97 -16.35
C THR A 56 -21.45 6.58 -16.94
N LEU A 57 -22.34 6.16 -17.86
CA LEU A 57 -22.22 4.86 -18.53
C LEU A 57 -20.97 4.81 -19.43
N ALA A 58 -20.63 5.94 -20.07
CA ALA A 58 -19.41 6.07 -20.87
C ALA A 58 -18.15 5.90 -20.00
N TRP A 59 -18.13 6.51 -18.81
CA TRP A 59 -17.06 6.32 -17.84
C TRP A 59 -16.92 4.88 -17.39
N GLU A 60 -18.01 4.21 -17.00
CA GLU A 60 -17.98 2.81 -16.57
C GLU A 60 -17.42 1.89 -17.67
N SER A 61 -17.85 2.12 -18.92
CA SER A 61 -17.37 1.39 -20.08
C SER A 61 -15.89 1.66 -20.36
N TRP A 62 -15.48 2.93 -20.30
CA TRP A 62 -14.08 3.32 -20.46
C TRP A 62 -13.20 2.69 -19.37
N LEU A 63 -13.63 2.72 -18.11
CA LEU A 63 -12.91 2.14 -16.99
C LEU A 63 -12.75 0.63 -17.13
N ALA A 64 -13.83 -0.07 -17.49
CA ALA A 64 -13.82 -1.52 -17.70
C ALA A 64 -12.84 -1.92 -18.81
N GLN A 65 -12.81 -1.17 -19.92
CA GLN A 65 -11.87 -1.39 -21.02
C GLN A 65 -10.42 -1.05 -20.62
N ARG A 66 -10.22 0.06 -19.88
CA ARG A 66 -8.88 0.49 -19.45
C ARG A 66 -8.26 -0.48 -18.46
N GLN A 67 -9.04 -0.99 -17.50
CA GLN A 67 -8.57 -1.97 -16.50
C GLN A 67 -8.13 -3.30 -17.11
N GLN A 68 -8.64 -3.67 -18.30
CA GLN A 68 -8.19 -4.86 -19.01
C GLN A 68 -6.81 -4.68 -19.67
N ARG A 69 -6.31 -3.44 -19.78
CA ARG A 69 -4.97 -3.16 -20.28
C ARG A 69 -3.96 -3.42 -19.17
N GLY A 70 -3.23 -4.53 -19.30
CA GLY A 70 -2.06 -4.78 -18.47
C GLY A 70 -1.00 -3.70 -18.68
N LEU A 71 -0.20 -3.44 -17.63
CA LEU A 71 0.95 -2.54 -17.74
C LEU A 71 2.12 -3.29 -18.40
N ASN A 72 2.73 -2.70 -19.42
CA ASN A 72 3.97 -3.24 -20.00
C ASN A 72 5.17 -2.71 -19.21
N TRP A 73 5.76 -3.58 -18.38
CA TRP A 73 6.81 -3.20 -17.43
C TRP A 73 8.08 -2.64 -18.08
N GLN A 74 8.33 -2.96 -19.35
CA GLN A 74 9.47 -2.44 -20.11
C GLN A 74 9.22 -1.01 -20.65
N HIS A 75 7.95 -0.61 -20.75
CA HIS A 75 7.55 0.69 -21.27
C HIS A 75 7.15 1.66 -20.16
N SER A 76 6.14 1.30 -19.36
CA SER A 76 5.66 2.13 -18.24
C SER A 76 5.08 1.24 -17.14
N LEU A 77 5.40 1.57 -15.90
CA LEU A 77 4.85 0.93 -14.70
C LEU A 77 3.63 1.67 -14.16
N TYR A 78 3.05 2.57 -14.94
CA TYR A 78 1.79 3.24 -14.63
C TYR A 78 0.97 3.58 -15.88
N ASP A 79 -0.32 3.78 -15.67
CA ASP A 79 -1.27 4.30 -16.64
C ASP A 79 -2.12 5.38 -15.97
N THR A 80 -2.31 6.51 -16.65
CA THR A 80 -3.02 7.64 -16.07
C THR A 80 -3.76 8.47 -17.10
N ALA A 81 -4.98 8.90 -16.73
CA ALA A 81 -5.80 9.76 -17.56
C ALA A 81 -6.63 10.72 -16.70
N LEU A 82 -6.82 11.95 -17.17
CA LEU A 82 -7.81 12.88 -16.66
C LEU A 82 -9.04 12.83 -17.57
N VAL A 83 -10.12 12.27 -17.07
CA VAL A 83 -11.38 12.09 -17.78
C VAL A 83 -12.34 13.20 -17.43
N GLN A 84 -12.78 13.97 -18.42
CA GLN A 84 -13.78 15.01 -18.27
C GLN A 84 -15.17 14.45 -18.57
N LEU A 85 -16.05 14.43 -17.56
CA LEU A 85 -17.43 13.93 -17.70
C LEU A 85 -18.41 15.04 -18.08
N THR A 86 -18.22 16.22 -17.51
CA THR A 86 -19.00 17.44 -17.79
C THR A 86 -18.05 18.64 -17.73
N PRO A 87 -18.49 19.86 -18.09
CA PRO A 87 -17.66 21.06 -17.94
C PRO A 87 -17.13 21.30 -16.51
N ALA A 88 -17.77 20.73 -15.48
CA ALA A 88 -17.39 20.91 -14.08
C ALA A 88 -16.93 19.63 -13.37
N GLN A 89 -17.07 18.45 -13.98
CA GLN A 89 -16.77 17.17 -13.34
C GLN A 89 -15.64 16.43 -14.07
N PHE A 90 -14.65 16.03 -13.31
CA PHE A 90 -13.46 15.34 -13.78
C PHE A 90 -13.16 14.15 -12.88
N ILE A 91 -12.60 13.09 -13.47
CA ILE A 91 -12.06 11.94 -12.75
C ILE A 91 -10.60 11.79 -13.15
N TRP A 92 -9.70 11.75 -12.17
CA TRP A 92 -8.32 11.36 -12.40
C TRP A 92 -8.17 9.86 -12.17
N TYR A 93 -7.92 9.12 -13.25
CA TYR A 93 -7.56 7.71 -13.23
C TYR A 93 -6.05 7.57 -13.06
N LEU A 94 -5.64 6.79 -12.07
CA LEU A 94 -4.25 6.43 -11.82
C LEU A 94 -4.15 4.94 -11.48
N ASN A 95 -3.46 4.19 -12.33
CA ASN A 95 -3.14 2.79 -12.14
C ASN A 95 -1.62 2.64 -12.05
N LEU A 96 -1.13 2.06 -10.96
CA LEU A 96 0.29 1.92 -10.67
C LEU A 96 0.62 0.44 -10.51
N HIS A 97 1.73 0.01 -11.11
CA HIS A 97 2.28 -1.30 -10.81
C HIS A 97 2.86 -1.31 -9.40
N HIS A 98 2.57 -2.34 -8.61
CA HIS A 98 3.10 -2.49 -7.24
C HIS A 98 4.64 -2.59 -7.13
N LEU A 99 5.35 -2.64 -8.27
CA LEU A 99 6.82 -2.60 -8.30
C LEU A 99 7.39 -1.20 -8.08
N ILE A 100 6.56 -0.14 -8.19
CA ILE A 100 6.99 1.25 -8.02
C ILE A 100 6.21 2.01 -6.97
N ALA A 101 5.13 1.42 -6.43
CA ALA A 101 4.25 2.12 -5.51
C ALA A 101 3.53 1.16 -4.56
N ASP A 102 3.36 1.63 -3.33
CA ASP A 102 2.47 1.07 -2.32
C ASP A 102 1.27 2.01 -2.07
N ALA A 103 0.41 1.68 -1.10
CA ALA A 103 -0.76 2.49 -0.78
C ALA A 103 -0.38 3.92 -0.36
N THR A 104 0.69 4.10 0.42
CA THR A 104 1.15 5.44 0.82
C THR A 104 1.62 6.25 -0.38
N SER A 105 2.31 5.63 -1.33
CA SER A 105 2.77 6.28 -2.55
C SER A 105 1.62 6.85 -3.37
N ILE A 106 0.48 6.17 -3.43
CA ILE A 106 -0.73 6.68 -4.09
C ILE A 106 -1.16 8.02 -3.47
N PHE A 107 -1.27 8.09 -2.13
CA PHE A 107 -1.66 9.31 -1.44
C PHE A 107 -0.64 10.45 -1.64
N LEU A 108 0.66 10.14 -1.57
CA LEU A 108 1.72 11.12 -1.84
C LEU A 108 1.62 11.67 -3.27
N ILE A 109 1.36 10.83 -4.27
CA ILE A 109 1.19 11.29 -5.66
C ILE A 109 0.00 12.26 -5.76
N TYR A 110 -1.15 11.92 -5.16
CA TYR A 110 -2.31 12.82 -5.15
C TYR A 110 -2.02 14.15 -4.45
N GLU A 111 -1.38 14.12 -3.29
CA GLU A 111 -1.02 15.31 -2.51
C GLU A 111 -0.07 16.22 -3.30
N GLN A 112 1.00 15.64 -3.86
CA GLN A 112 2.02 16.40 -4.59
C GLN A 112 1.48 16.99 -5.89
N VAL A 113 0.70 16.23 -6.67
CA VAL A 113 0.11 16.75 -7.91
C VAL A 113 -0.88 17.87 -7.62
N THR A 114 -1.68 17.73 -6.55
CA THR A 114 -2.62 18.80 -6.14
C THR A 114 -1.88 20.07 -5.73
N ALA A 115 -0.84 19.94 -4.89
CA ALA A 115 -0.05 21.09 -4.43
C ALA A 115 0.67 21.81 -5.59
N VAL A 116 1.27 21.05 -6.50
CA VAL A 116 1.93 21.60 -7.70
C VAL A 116 0.91 22.28 -8.61
N TYR A 117 -0.25 21.67 -8.82
CA TYR A 117 -1.33 22.25 -9.61
C TYR A 117 -1.81 23.60 -9.05
N GLU A 118 -2.01 23.69 -7.73
CA GLU A 118 -2.40 24.94 -7.07
C GLU A 118 -1.36 26.06 -7.24
N GLN A 119 -0.07 25.72 -7.21
CA GLN A 119 1.01 26.68 -7.47
C GLN A 119 1.03 27.14 -8.92
N LEU A 120 0.84 26.22 -9.87
CA LEU A 120 0.79 26.54 -11.30
C LEU A 120 -0.38 27.46 -11.64
N LEU A 121 -1.55 27.28 -11.03
CA LEU A 121 -2.69 28.19 -11.19
C LEU A 121 -2.39 29.61 -10.70
N GLN A 122 -1.49 29.75 -9.74
CA GLN A 122 -1.03 31.05 -9.22
C GLN A 122 0.18 31.60 -10.00
N ASN A 123 0.59 30.93 -11.08
CA ASN A 123 1.80 31.23 -11.85
C ASN A 123 3.08 31.20 -11.00
N VAL A 124 3.10 30.40 -9.93
CA VAL A 124 4.27 30.16 -9.08
C VAL A 124 5.02 28.96 -9.62
N VAL A 125 6.35 29.08 -9.73
CA VAL A 125 7.22 27.97 -10.15
C VAL A 125 7.29 26.93 -9.01
N PRO A 126 6.82 25.68 -9.23
CA PRO A 126 6.82 24.67 -8.18
C PRO A 126 8.22 24.20 -7.82
N VAL A 127 8.48 24.02 -6.52
CA VAL A 127 9.73 23.43 -6.02
C VAL A 127 9.44 22.03 -5.50
N LEU A 128 9.94 21.02 -6.21
CA LEU A 128 9.80 19.62 -5.85
C LEU A 128 11.10 19.08 -5.26
N ALA A 129 11.04 18.66 -3.99
CA ALA A 129 12.16 18.07 -3.27
C ALA A 129 11.77 16.69 -2.72
N LEU A 130 11.38 15.78 -3.62
CA LEU A 130 10.99 14.42 -3.25
C LEU A 130 12.22 13.55 -2.95
N PRO A 131 12.28 12.89 -1.78
CA PRO A 131 13.30 11.89 -1.52
C PRO A 131 13.17 10.72 -2.51
N THR A 132 14.29 10.24 -3.02
CA THR A 132 14.30 9.14 -4.01
C THR A 132 14.10 7.79 -3.35
N PHE A 133 13.48 6.85 -4.07
CA PHE A 133 13.41 5.46 -3.65
C PHE A 133 14.81 4.84 -3.56
N ALA A 134 15.73 5.24 -4.44
CA ALA A 134 17.15 4.87 -4.33
C ALA A 134 17.77 5.21 -2.96
N SER A 135 17.43 6.36 -2.37
CA SER A 135 17.92 6.73 -1.03
C SER A 135 17.38 5.79 0.07
N TYR A 136 16.13 5.35 -0.03
CA TYR A 136 15.55 4.35 0.86
C TYR A 136 16.28 3.00 0.73
N ILE A 137 16.57 2.55 -0.50
CA ILE A 137 17.33 1.32 -0.73
C ILE A 137 18.73 1.40 -0.10
N ALA A 138 19.43 2.53 -0.23
CA ALA A 138 20.74 2.72 0.41
C ALA A 138 20.66 2.62 1.96
N ASN A 139 19.58 3.12 2.55
CA ASN A 139 19.32 2.97 3.99
C ASN A 139 19.05 1.50 4.38
N LYS A 140 18.32 0.74 3.53
CA LYS A 140 18.08 -0.70 3.75
C LYS A 140 19.38 -1.51 3.68
N GLN A 141 20.27 -1.18 2.75
CA GLN A 141 21.60 -1.79 2.66
C GLN A 141 22.44 -1.52 3.92
N HIS A 142 22.39 -0.30 4.45
CA HIS A 142 23.04 0.03 5.73
C HIS A 142 22.45 -0.77 6.90
N TYR A 143 21.13 -0.92 6.96
CA TYR A 143 20.48 -1.75 7.96
C TYR A 143 20.94 -3.22 7.86
N GLN A 144 20.96 -3.80 6.66
CA GLN A 144 21.40 -5.19 6.42
C GLN A 144 22.85 -5.44 6.88
N ALA A 145 23.73 -4.45 6.77
CA ALA A 145 25.11 -4.52 7.24
C ALA A 145 25.28 -4.27 8.75
N SER A 146 24.21 -3.93 9.47
CA SER A 146 24.27 -3.54 10.89
C SER A 146 24.13 -4.72 11.86
N SER A 147 24.62 -4.55 13.10
CA SER A 147 24.38 -5.52 14.18
C SER A 147 22.90 -5.64 14.58
N ARG A 148 22.08 -4.63 14.26
CA ARG A 148 20.63 -4.69 14.46
C ARG A 148 20.01 -5.78 13.59
N HIS A 149 20.39 -5.85 12.32
CA HIS A 149 19.88 -6.87 11.40
C HIS A 149 20.15 -8.30 11.91
N SER A 150 21.35 -8.57 12.44
CA SER A 150 21.66 -9.88 13.04
C SER A 150 20.79 -10.21 14.24
N ARG A 151 20.46 -9.22 15.09
CA ARG A 151 19.54 -9.42 16.23
C ARG A 151 18.11 -9.69 15.77
N ASP A 152 17.62 -8.92 14.80
CA ASP A 152 16.28 -9.08 14.24
C ASP A 152 16.15 -10.46 13.56
N GLN A 153 17.17 -10.88 12.81
CA GLN A 153 17.24 -12.21 12.22
C GLN A 153 17.17 -13.31 13.28
N GLN A 154 17.94 -13.20 14.37
CA GLN A 154 17.90 -14.18 15.46
C GLN A 154 16.53 -14.22 16.14
N TYR A 155 15.92 -13.06 16.39
CA TYR A 155 14.56 -12.97 16.92
C TYR A 155 13.57 -13.72 16.03
N TRP A 156 13.57 -13.43 14.73
CA TRP A 156 12.64 -14.06 13.79
C TRP A 156 12.86 -15.56 13.66
N GLN A 157 14.12 -16.04 13.65
CA GLN A 157 14.43 -17.46 13.67
C GLN A 157 13.84 -18.17 14.91
N GLN A 158 13.98 -17.56 16.09
CA GLN A 158 13.42 -18.11 17.33
C GLN A 158 11.89 -18.08 17.35
N LYS A 159 11.29 -16.95 16.94
CA LYS A 159 9.83 -16.76 16.91
C LYS A 159 9.15 -17.73 15.96
N VAL A 160 9.74 -17.94 14.79
CA VAL A 160 9.25 -18.90 13.78
C VAL A 160 9.43 -20.33 14.28
N ALA A 161 10.60 -20.70 14.84
CA ALA A 161 10.84 -22.04 15.36
C ALA A 161 9.91 -22.42 16.53
N ALA A 162 9.51 -21.46 17.36
CA ALA A 162 8.54 -21.67 18.43
C ALA A 162 7.10 -21.84 17.93
N HIS A 163 6.81 -21.51 16.67
CA HIS A 163 5.48 -21.59 16.10
C HIS A 163 5.33 -22.91 15.29
N ASN A 164 4.35 -23.74 15.64
CA ASN A 164 4.17 -25.04 14.98
C ASN A 164 3.59 -24.87 13.56
N HIS A 165 4.45 -25.01 12.54
CA HIS A 165 4.05 -24.92 11.13
C HIS A 165 3.11 -26.02 10.65
N ALA A 166 3.04 -27.14 11.37
CA ALA A 166 2.34 -28.37 10.96
C ALA A 166 0.84 -28.18 10.63
N ASN A 167 0.23 -27.09 11.10
CA ASN A 167 -1.20 -26.81 10.92
C ASN A 167 -1.49 -25.68 9.92
N THR A 168 -0.50 -25.19 9.16
CA THR A 168 -0.78 -24.26 8.06
C THR A 168 -1.32 -25.05 6.85
N HIS A 169 -2.65 -25.27 6.81
CA HIS A 169 -3.30 -25.64 5.54
C HIS A 169 -3.11 -24.47 4.58
N HIS A 170 -2.05 -24.54 3.78
CA HIS A 170 -2.02 -23.80 2.54
C HIS A 170 -2.91 -24.59 1.57
N PRO A 171 -4.12 -24.10 1.21
CA PRO A 171 -4.81 -24.68 0.07
C PRO A 171 -3.82 -24.69 -1.09
N LYS A 172 -3.67 -25.84 -1.77
CA LYS A 172 -2.78 -25.96 -2.92
C LYS A 172 -3.08 -24.79 -3.85
N ARG A 173 -2.11 -23.89 -4.04
CA ARG A 173 -2.27 -22.70 -4.88
C ARG A 173 -2.66 -23.21 -6.27
N SER A 174 -3.90 -22.97 -6.70
CA SER A 174 -4.29 -23.30 -8.06
C SER A 174 -3.41 -22.47 -9.00
N GLN A 175 -2.86 -23.10 -10.04
CA GLN A 175 -2.06 -22.42 -11.06
C GLN A 175 -2.91 -21.56 -12.00
N GLN A 176 -4.23 -21.51 -11.79
CA GLN A 176 -5.13 -20.67 -12.56
C GLN A 176 -4.95 -19.21 -12.17
N ALA A 177 -5.04 -18.32 -13.16
CA ALA A 177 -5.12 -16.88 -12.93
C ALA A 177 -6.23 -16.62 -11.91
N ALA A 178 -5.84 -16.13 -10.73
CA ALA A 178 -6.78 -15.89 -9.65
C ALA A 178 -7.70 -14.73 -10.07
N THR A 179 -8.97 -15.03 -10.31
CA THR A 179 -10.00 -13.98 -10.39
C THR A 179 -10.23 -13.44 -8.99
N HIS A 180 -9.82 -12.19 -8.76
CA HIS A 180 -10.01 -11.53 -7.48
C HIS A 180 -11.39 -10.88 -7.43
N HIS A 181 -12.23 -11.29 -6.47
CA HIS A 181 -13.49 -10.62 -6.16
C HIS A 181 -13.31 -9.75 -4.91
N ARG A 182 -13.62 -8.46 -5.02
CA ARG A 182 -13.61 -7.53 -3.89
C ARG A 182 -15.00 -7.45 -3.28
N LEU A 183 -15.11 -7.81 -2.00
CA LEU A 183 -16.30 -7.58 -1.18
C LEU A 183 -15.99 -6.43 -0.22
N THR A 184 -16.79 -5.37 -0.29
CA THR A 184 -16.70 -4.22 0.62
C THR A 184 -17.86 -4.29 1.60
N ILE A 185 -17.55 -4.28 2.90
CA ILE A 185 -18.55 -4.28 3.97
C ILE A 185 -18.40 -2.97 4.74
N ASP A 186 -19.45 -2.14 4.71
CA ASP A 186 -19.54 -0.97 5.57
C ASP A 186 -19.92 -1.41 6.99
N LEU A 187 -19.11 -1.02 7.97
CA LEU A 187 -19.37 -1.31 9.38
C LEU A 187 -20.40 -0.35 10.00
N GLY A 188 -20.69 0.77 9.33
CA GLY A 188 -21.54 1.85 9.85
C GLY A 188 -20.85 2.66 10.96
N ALA A 189 -21.42 3.83 11.27
CA ALA A 189 -20.85 4.78 12.23
C ALA A 189 -20.75 4.19 13.64
N GLU A 190 -21.81 3.52 14.11
CA GLU A 190 -21.88 2.99 15.47
C GLU A 190 -20.80 1.93 15.74
N ARG A 191 -20.68 0.93 14.86
CA ARG A 191 -19.67 -0.14 15.00
C ARG A 191 -18.25 0.41 14.86
N SER A 192 -18.05 1.34 13.93
CA SER A 192 -16.77 2.03 13.75
C SER A 192 -16.37 2.80 15.01
N GLN A 193 -17.31 3.49 15.66
CA GLN A 193 -17.05 4.20 16.91
C GLN A 193 -16.72 3.24 18.06
N LYS A 194 -17.46 2.12 18.18
CA LYS A 194 -17.18 1.07 19.17
C LYS A 194 -15.78 0.46 18.99
N LEU A 195 -15.37 0.19 17.75
CA LEU A 195 -14.01 -0.30 17.45
C LEU A 195 -12.93 0.74 17.80
N ARG A 196 -13.15 2.03 17.48
CA ARG A 196 -12.23 3.11 17.88
C ARG A 196 -12.16 3.30 19.39
N ALA A 197 -13.26 3.09 20.12
CA ALA A 197 -13.26 3.11 21.58
C ALA A 197 -12.46 1.93 22.14
N LEU A 198 -12.67 0.72 21.61
CA LEU A 198 -11.89 -0.46 21.98
C LEU A 198 -10.39 -0.29 21.68
N ALA A 199 -10.03 0.38 20.59
CA ALA A 199 -8.64 0.67 20.22
C ALA A 199 -7.91 1.59 21.23
N ARG A 200 -8.66 2.26 22.12
CA ARG A 200 -8.13 3.07 23.22
C ARG A 200 -8.09 2.32 24.56
N HIS A 201 -8.66 1.11 24.61
CA HIS A 201 -8.60 0.26 25.79
C HIS A 201 -7.17 -0.21 26.05
N GLU A 202 -6.78 -0.35 27.32
CA GLU A 202 -5.42 -0.74 27.72
C GLU A 202 -4.94 -2.04 27.06
N ALA A 203 -5.85 -3.00 26.88
CA ALA A 203 -5.57 -4.29 26.25
C ALA A 203 -5.20 -4.17 24.76
N ALA A 204 -5.65 -3.12 24.05
CA ALA A 204 -5.45 -2.96 22.60
C ALA A 204 -4.49 -1.83 22.22
N VAL A 205 -4.37 -0.80 23.06
CA VAL A 205 -3.69 0.46 22.70
C VAL A 205 -2.23 0.22 22.32
N SER A 206 -1.80 0.81 21.20
CA SER A 206 -0.44 0.75 20.69
C SER A 206 0.07 2.15 20.32
N LEU A 207 1.27 2.22 19.75
CA LEU A 207 1.95 3.48 19.38
C LEU A 207 1.14 4.37 18.43
N THR A 208 0.27 3.76 17.62
CA THR A 208 -0.60 4.46 16.67
C THR A 208 -2.03 3.90 16.71
N PRO A 209 -3.05 4.71 16.33
CA PRO A 209 -4.42 4.22 16.20
C PRO A 209 -4.55 3.02 15.25
N ASP A 210 -3.80 3.02 14.15
CA ASP A 210 -3.83 1.93 13.16
C ASP A 210 -3.25 0.63 13.73
N ALA A 211 -2.17 0.71 14.50
CA ALA A 211 -1.61 -0.46 15.20
C ALA A 211 -2.58 -0.99 16.27
N SER A 212 -3.31 -0.12 16.97
CA SER A 212 -4.36 -0.56 17.91
C SER A 212 -5.51 -1.28 17.19
N LEU A 213 -5.91 -0.79 16.01
CA LEU A 213 -6.93 -1.45 15.19
C LEU A 213 -6.42 -2.79 14.63
N LEU A 214 -5.15 -2.87 14.23
CA LEU A 214 -4.50 -4.11 13.82
C LEU A 214 -4.58 -5.16 14.94
N ASN A 215 -4.32 -4.79 16.20
CA ASN A 215 -4.44 -5.70 17.34
C ASN A 215 -5.85 -6.30 17.45
N ILE A 216 -6.89 -5.47 17.29
CA ILE A 216 -8.28 -5.92 17.35
C ILE A 216 -8.59 -6.85 16.18
N ILE A 217 -8.21 -6.49 14.96
CA ILE A 217 -8.45 -7.30 13.76
C ILE A 217 -7.72 -8.65 13.88
N ALA A 218 -6.47 -8.64 14.32
CA ALA A 218 -5.68 -9.86 14.54
C ALA A 218 -6.33 -10.79 15.57
N ALA A 219 -6.78 -10.25 16.71
CA ALA A 219 -7.49 -11.03 17.73
C ALA A 219 -8.80 -11.63 17.18
N LEU A 220 -9.57 -10.85 16.41
CA LEU A 220 -10.82 -11.33 15.80
C LEU A 220 -10.57 -12.44 14.77
N VAL A 221 -9.56 -12.27 13.89
CA VAL A 221 -9.17 -13.30 12.92
C VAL A 221 -8.69 -14.56 13.63
N ALA A 222 -7.92 -14.41 14.71
CA ALA A 222 -7.44 -15.52 15.50
C ALA A 222 -8.59 -16.32 16.14
N VAL A 223 -9.56 -15.62 16.76
CA VAL A 223 -10.78 -16.24 17.33
C VAL A 223 -11.62 -16.91 16.24
N HIS A 224 -11.82 -16.25 15.11
CA HIS A 224 -12.57 -16.81 13.99
C HIS A 224 -11.92 -18.10 13.45
N GLN A 225 -10.59 -18.11 13.30
CA GLN A 225 -9.87 -19.33 12.90
C GLN A 225 -10.03 -20.44 13.93
N TYR A 226 -9.88 -20.13 15.22
CA TYR A 226 -10.10 -21.10 16.30
C TYR A 226 -11.51 -21.69 16.26
N GLN A 227 -12.54 -20.87 16.06
CA GLN A 227 -13.93 -21.34 15.95
C GLN A 227 -14.15 -22.20 14.71
N PHE A 228 -13.48 -21.89 13.60
CA PHE A 228 -13.69 -22.57 12.33
C PHE A 228 -12.96 -23.93 12.25
N ASN A 229 -11.75 -24.04 12.81
CA ASN A 229 -10.91 -25.24 12.63
C ASN A 229 -10.22 -25.72 13.93
N GLY A 230 -10.53 -25.15 15.09
CA GLY A 230 -9.99 -25.54 16.38
C GLY A 230 -8.54 -25.13 16.63
N ARG A 231 -7.89 -24.36 15.72
CA ARG A 231 -6.48 -23.99 15.85
C ARG A 231 -6.28 -22.90 16.90
N SER A 232 -5.45 -23.22 17.90
CA SER A 232 -5.03 -22.30 18.96
C SER A 232 -3.83 -21.43 18.58
N GLN A 233 -3.58 -21.26 17.28
CA GLN A 233 -2.48 -20.45 16.75
C GLN A 233 -2.91 -19.78 15.45
N LEU A 234 -2.66 -18.48 15.34
CA LEU A 234 -2.81 -17.69 14.12
C LEU A 234 -1.44 -17.51 13.48
N SER A 235 -1.34 -17.90 12.21
CA SER A 235 -0.23 -17.51 11.32
C SER A 235 -0.81 -16.67 10.19
N ALA A 236 -0.55 -15.38 10.22
CA ALA A 236 -0.97 -14.41 9.21
C ALA A 236 0.22 -13.58 8.74
N VAL A 237 0.00 -12.76 7.71
CA VAL A 237 0.96 -11.74 7.26
C VAL A 237 0.33 -10.38 7.54
N ALA A 238 1.03 -9.55 8.29
CA ALA A 238 0.73 -8.14 8.42
C ALA A 238 1.55 -7.36 7.39
N VAL A 239 0.91 -6.38 6.74
CA VAL A 239 1.61 -5.46 5.83
C VAL A 239 1.89 -4.18 6.59
N LEU A 240 3.16 -3.81 6.70
CA LEU A 240 3.63 -2.59 7.36
C LEU A 240 4.03 -1.55 6.30
N HIS A 241 3.94 -0.28 6.65
CA HIS A 241 4.33 0.80 5.74
C HIS A 241 5.86 0.93 5.56
N ASP A 242 6.66 0.51 6.55
CA ASP A 242 8.14 0.64 6.62
C ASP A 242 8.69 2.04 6.28
N ARG A 243 8.11 3.07 6.90
CA ARG A 243 8.48 4.49 6.70
C ARG A 243 8.96 5.13 8.01
N PRO A 244 10.15 4.75 8.53
CA PRO A 244 10.60 5.15 9.86
C PRO A 244 11.08 6.61 9.95
N THR A 245 11.55 7.21 8.85
CA THR A 245 12.07 8.59 8.83
C THR A 245 11.13 9.55 8.11
N ALA A 246 11.29 10.86 8.34
CA ALA A 246 10.54 11.89 7.62
C ALA A 246 10.76 11.79 6.09
N ALA A 247 11.98 11.49 5.66
CA ALA A 247 12.29 11.26 4.25
C ALA A 247 11.51 10.06 3.70
N CYS A 248 11.52 8.91 4.39
CA CYS A 248 10.78 7.73 3.96
C CYS A 248 9.26 7.97 3.89
N LYS A 249 8.71 8.79 4.79
CA LYS A 249 7.28 9.18 4.76
C LYS A 249 6.90 9.99 3.52
N GLN A 250 7.86 10.62 2.85
CA GLN A 250 7.68 11.44 1.65
C GLN A 250 8.22 10.77 0.38
N THR A 251 8.79 9.56 0.48
CA THR A 251 9.31 8.81 -0.68
C THR A 251 8.19 8.11 -1.44
N ILE A 252 8.08 8.36 -2.75
CA ILE A 252 7.26 7.52 -3.63
C ILE A 252 8.04 6.25 -3.94
N GLY A 253 7.47 5.07 -3.67
CA GLY A 253 8.14 3.79 -3.85
C GLY A 253 7.41 2.63 -3.14
N PRO A 254 7.72 1.37 -3.47
CA PRO A 254 7.15 0.20 -2.79
C PRO A 254 7.88 -0.05 -1.46
N LEU A 255 7.66 0.80 -0.47
CA LEU A 255 8.36 0.69 0.83
C LEU A 255 7.69 -0.35 1.73
N MET A 256 6.44 -0.71 1.49
CA MET A 256 5.72 -1.67 2.34
C MET A 256 6.49 -2.98 2.58
N GLU A 257 6.43 -3.45 3.82
CA GLU A 257 7.05 -4.71 4.25
C GLU A 257 5.98 -5.72 4.67
N MET A 258 6.27 -7.00 4.44
CA MET A 258 5.40 -8.10 4.84
C MET A 258 6.00 -8.82 6.04
N CYS A 259 5.35 -8.73 7.20
CA CYS A 259 5.84 -9.31 8.44
C CYS A 259 4.94 -10.47 8.90
N PRO A 260 5.52 -11.59 9.35
CA PRO A 260 4.75 -12.66 9.97
C PRO A 260 4.05 -12.16 11.25
N LEU A 261 2.74 -12.37 11.32
CA LEU A 261 1.94 -12.16 12.52
C LEU A 261 1.60 -13.52 13.12
N LEU A 262 2.32 -13.86 14.19
CA LEU A 262 2.28 -15.15 14.86
C LEU A 262 1.71 -14.98 16.26
N VAL A 263 0.48 -15.46 16.49
CA VAL A 263 -0.26 -15.27 17.75
C VAL A 263 -0.70 -16.63 18.30
N SER A 264 -0.49 -16.85 19.59
CA SER A 264 -1.02 -18.03 20.30
C SER A 264 -2.33 -17.72 21.02
N LEU A 265 -3.25 -18.68 21.03
CA LEU A 265 -4.57 -18.59 21.66
C LEU A 265 -4.73 -19.68 22.73
N PRO A 266 -4.27 -19.44 23.96
CA PRO A 266 -4.57 -20.31 25.09
C PRO A 266 -6.08 -20.47 25.30
N LYS A 267 -6.56 -21.70 25.49
CA LYS A 267 -8.01 -21.97 25.67
C LYS A 267 -8.61 -21.35 26.94
N THR A 268 -7.77 -20.94 27.87
CA THR A 268 -8.14 -20.28 29.13
C THR A 268 -8.37 -18.79 28.99
N ASP A 269 -7.99 -18.19 27.86
CA ASP A 269 -8.02 -16.74 27.68
C ASP A 269 -9.42 -16.25 27.35
N ASN A 270 -9.81 -15.13 27.95
CA ASN A 270 -10.91 -14.31 27.44
C ASN A 270 -10.40 -13.37 26.33
N PHE A 271 -11.32 -12.68 25.66
CA PHE A 271 -10.97 -11.80 24.54
C PHE A 271 -10.00 -10.67 24.92
N LEU A 272 -10.12 -10.07 26.11
CA LEU A 272 -9.24 -9.00 26.55
C LEU A 272 -7.82 -9.51 26.85
N THR A 273 -7.71 -10.71 27.42
CA THR A 273 -6.40 -11.38 27.63
C THR A 273 -5.74 -11.69 26.29
N LEU A 274 -6.48 -12.24 25.33
CA LEU A 274 -5.98 -12.47 23.98
C LEU A 274 -5.50 -11.18 23.32
N LEU A 275 -6.29 -10.10 23.45
CA LEU A 275 -5.95 -8.80 22.87
C LEU A 275 -4.65 -8.24 23.44
N HIS A 276 -4.40 -8.44 24.75
CA HIS A 276 -3.14 -8.10 25.39
C HIS A 276 -1.95 -8.90 24.83
N HIS A 277 -2.10 -10.21 24.64
CA HIS A 277 -1.06 -11.06 24.02
C HIS A 277 -0.78 -10.64 22.58
N VAL A 278 -1.83 -10.41 21.78
CA VAL A 278 -1.71 -9.90 20.41
C VAL A 278 -0.97 -8.57 20.38
N ARG A 279 -1.31 -7.64 21.28
CA ARG A 279 -0.62 -6.36 21.40
C ARG A 279 0.87 -6.54 21.66
N GLN A 280 1.26 -7.46 22.55
CA GLN A 280 2.66 -7.77 22.82
C GLN A 280 3.36 -8.35 21.58
N ASP A 281 2.72 -9.30 20.89
CA ASP A 281 3.27 -9.91 19.66
C ASP A 281 3.44 -8.88 18.54
N VAL A 282 2.44 -8.02 18.31
CA VAL A 282 2.51 -6.92 17.33
C VAL A 282 3.59 -5.91 17.72
N GLN A 283 3.73 -5.58 19.01
CA GLN A 283 4.79 -4.68 19.46
C GLN A 283 6.18 -5.25 19.19
N GLN A 284 6.40 -6.54 19.46
CA GLN A 284 7.68 -7.19 19.15
C GLN A 284 7.94 -7.27 17.64
N MET A 285 6.90 -7.56 16.84
CA MET A 285 6.96 -7.52 15.37
C MET A 285 7.32 -6.13 14.84
N LEU A 286 6.93 -5.04 15.51
CA LEU A 286 7.27 -3.68 15.07
C LEU A 286 8.67 -3.24 15.49
N ILE A 287 9.29 -3.92 16.46
CA ILE A 287 10.65 -3.64 16.93
C ILE A 287 11.70 -4.29 16.02
N HIS A 288 11.41 -5.53 15.60
CA HIS A 288 12.26 -6.41 14.80
C HIS A 288 11.84 -6.48 13.33
#